data_AF-A0A969VFL0-F1
#
_entry.id   AF-A0A969VFL0-F1
#
_cell.length_a   1.000
_cell.length_b   1.000
_cell.length_c   1.000
_cell.angle_alpha   90.00
_cell.angle_beta   90.00
_cell.angle_gamma   90.00
#
_symmetry.space_group_name_H-M   'P 1'
#
loop_
_entity.id
_entity.type
_entity.pdbx_description
1 polymer ?
#
loop_
_entity_poly.entity_id
_entity_poly.type
_entity_poly.pdbx_seq_one_letter_code
_entity_poly.pdbx_strand_id
1 'polypeptide(L)'
;MTATSQEIIRSNQWHHLSVEEVTQSLDTHLETGLSSSVAAKKREHFGANELKSKPGKGPFLRFLLQFNQPLLYILLIAGAIKAFLGQWVNAGVIWGVTLINAIIGFVQESKAESAIAALASSVKTDATIIRDSQKMQIPSTELVPGDIVLLTSGD
;
A
#
# COMPACT_ATOMS: atom_id res chain seq x y z
N MET A 1 18.61 19.36 -9.04
CA MET A 1 19.51 18.90 -7.97
C MET A 1 18.70 18.20 -6.88
N THR A 2 18.07 17.07 -7.22
CA THR A 2 17.06 16.41 -6.35
C THR A 2 17.25 14.88 -6.27
N ALA A 3 18.32 14.35 -6.88
CA ALA A 3 18.59 12.92 -6.94
C ALA A 3 19.43 12.38 -5.77
N THR A 4 20.02 13.23 -4.93
CA THR A 4 21.16 12.82 -4.10
C THR A 4 20.80 12.14 -2.78
N SER A 5 19.66 12.43 -2.15
CA SER A 5 19.38 11.92 -0.79
C SER A 5 18.65 10.57 -0.75
N GLN A 6 17.83 10.27 -1.76
CA GLN A 6 17.10 8.98 -1.83
C GLN A 6 17.99 7.82 -2.29
N GLU A 7 19.03 8.09 -3.08
CA GLU A 7 19.99 7.07 -3.53
C GLU A 7 20.90 6.60 -2.39
N ILE A 8 21.37 7.53 -1.53
CA ILE A 8 22.25 7.23 -0.39
C ILE A 8 21.62 6.23 0.58
N ILE A 9 20.31 6.33 0.83
CA ILE A 9 19.61 5.40 1.74
C ILE A 9 19.49 4.00 1.14
N ARG A 10 19.34 3.90 -0.18
CA ARG A 10 19.13 2.63 -0.88
C ARG A 10 20.42 1.87 -1.17
N SER A 11 21.57 2.55 -1.28
CA SER A 11 22.84 1.92 -1.64
C SER A 11 23.71 1.52 -0.45
N ASN A 12 23.43 2.01 0.76
CA ASN A 12 24.25 1.69 1.92
C ASN A 12 23.80 0.39 2.58
N GLN A 13 24.73 -0.55 2.76
CA GLN A 13 24.51 -1.74 3.59
C GLN A 13 24.61 -1.34 5.07
N TRP A 14 23.58 -0.67 5.58
CA TRP A 14 23.54 -0.11 6.94
C TRP A 14 23.94 -1.10 8.05
N HIS A 15 23.65 -2.38 7.85
CA HIS A 15 23.97 -3.47 8.78
C HIS A 15 25.48 -3.80 8.89
N HIS A 16 26.30 -3.32 7.96
CA HIS A 16 27.76 -3.48 7.98
C HIS A 16 28.50 -2.24 8.50
N LEU A 17 27.81 -1.11 8.68
CA LEU A 17 28.40 0.13 9.18
C LEU A 17 28.46 0.12 10.70
N SER A 18 29.50 0.75 11.26
CA SER A 18 29.60 1.04 12.68
C SER A 18 28.55 2.08 13.10
N VAL A 19 28.25 2.14 14.39
CA VAL A 19 27.24 3.07 14.94
C VAL A 19 27.64 4.52 14.67
N GLU A 20 28.92 4.82 14.76
CA GLU A 20 29.51 6.14 14.50
C GLU A 20 29.32 6.55 13.03
N GLU A 21 29.56 5.63 12.08
CA GLU A 21 29.35 5.88 10.66
C GLU A 21 27.88 6.12 10.32
N VAL A 22 26.97 5.35 10.93
CA VAL A 22 25.52 5.52 10.72
C VAL A 22 25.03 6.86 11.27
N THR A 23 25.45 7.22 12.48
CA THR A 23 25.04 8.47 13.13
C THR A 23 25.55 9.69 12.39
N GLN A 24 26.79 9.64 11.89
CA GLN A 24 27.36 10.67 11.04
C GLN A 24 26.65 10.76 9.68
N SER A 25 26.36 9.62 9.03
CA SER A 25 25.71 9.58 7.72
C SER A 25 24.26 10.08 7.76
N LEU A 26 23.55 9.79 8.84
CA LEU A 26 22.15 10.19 9.03
C LEU A 26 21.98 11.53 9.75
N ASP A 27 23.08 12.17 10.15
CA ASP A 27 23.09 13.43 10.91
C ASP A 27 22.18 13.35 12.14
N THR A 28 22.44 12.34 12.98
CA THR A 28 21.66 12.04 14.19
C THR A 28 22.58 11.81 15.39
N HIS A 29 22.09 12.12 16.59
CA HIS A 29 22.86 12.04 17.82
C HIS A 29 22.29 10.96 18.73
N LEU A 30 23.13 10.03 19.21
CA LEU A 30 22.68 8.83 19.94
C LEU A 30 21.86 9.13 21.19
N GLU A 31 22.24 10.14 21.96
CA GLU A 31 21.58 10.46 23.23
C GLU A 31 20.39 11.41 23.10
N THR A 32 20.48 12.37 22.17
CA THR A 32 19.52 13.47 22.05
C THR A 32 18.54 13.26 20.91
N GLY A 33 18.82 12.32 20.01
CA GLY A 33 18.04 12.05 18.81
C GLY A 33 18.08 13.20 17.80
N LEU A 34 17.10 13.22 16.90
CA LEU A 34 16.92 14.34 15.97
C LEU A 34 16.22 15.51 16.67
N SER A 35 16.50 16.74 16.24
CA SER A 35 15.66 17.87 16.63
C SER A 35 14.34 17.86 15.86
N SER A 36 13.26 18.34 16.46
CA SER A 36 11.95 18.46 15.79
C SER A 36 12.02 19.24 14.48
N SER A 37 12.88 20.26 14.40
CA SER A 37 13.07 21.05 13.18
C SER A 37 13.74 20.27 12.04
N VAL A 38 14.73 19.43 12.35
CA VAL A 38 15.39 18.56 11.38
C VAL A 38 14.45 17.45 10.95
N ALA A 39 13.70 16.86 11.88
CA ALA A 39 12.71 15.85 11.57
C ALA A 39 11.62 16.38 10.63
N ALA A 40 11.11 17.60 10.86
CA ALA A 40 10.14 18.25 9.98
C ALA A 40 10.68 18.45 8.56
N LYS A 41 11.91 18.97 8.42
CA LYS A 41 12.57 19.12 7.11
C LYS A 41 12.77 17.79 6.40
N LYS A 42 13.17 16.75 7.13
CA LYS A 42 13.31 15.39 6.58
C LYS A 42 11.94 14.83 6.15
N ARG A 43 10.86 15.09 6.90
CA ARG A 43 9.51 14.65 6.55
C ARG A 43 9.01 15.31 5.27
N GLU A 44 9.29 16.60 5.07
CA GLU A 44 8.99 17.28 3.80
C GLU A 44 9.76 16.69 2.62
N HIS A 45 11.02 16.27 2.86
CA HIS A 45 11.89 15.71 1.82
C HIS A 45 11.59 14.24 1.47
N PHE A 46 11.40 13.39 2.48
CA PHE A 46 11.24 11.94 2.33
C PHE A 46 9.76 11.50 2.25
N GLY A 47 8.84 12.34 2.72
CA GLY A 47 7.43 12.00 2.85
C GLY A 47 7.13 11.22 4.13
N ALA A 48 5.87 10.81 4.28
CA ALA A 48 5.44 9.96 5.39
C ALA A 48 6.02 8.54 5.27
N ASN A 49 6.31 7.91 6.40
CA ASN A 49 6.71 6.51 6.48
C ASN A 49 5.48 5.61 6.31
N GLU A 50 4.92 5.63 5.11
CA GLU A 50 3.78 4.81 4.71
C GLU A 50 4.05 4.17 3.35
N LEU A 51 3.58 2.93 3.20
CA LEU A 51 3.57 2.29 1.89
C LEU A 51 2.52 2.99 1.04
N LYS A 52 2.95 3.62 -0.05
CA LYS A 52 2.03 4.22 -1.02
C LYS A 52 1.07 3.15 -1.53
N SER A 53 -0.19 3.24 -1.12
CA SER A 53 -1.24 2.41 -1.70
C SER A 53 -1.34 2.76 -3.18
N LYS A 54 -1.24 1.75 -4.06
CA LYS A 54 -1.41 1.98 -5.50
C LYS A 54 -2.80 2.61 -5.69
N PRO A 55 -2.93 3.71 -6.46
CA PRO A 55 -4.24 4.29 -6.70
C PRO A 55 -5.14 3.19 -7.25
N GLY A 56 -6.19 2.88 -6.48
CA GLY A 56 -7.15 1.87 -6.85
C GLY A 56 -7.72 2.22 -8.22
N LYS A 57 -7.82 1.23 -9.11
CA LYS A 57 -8.50 1.43 -10.39
C LYS A 57 -9.94 1.89 -10.09
N GLY A 58 -10.43 2.91 -10.80
CA GLY A 58 -11.78 3.42 -10.55
C GLY A 58 -12.84 2.31 -10.66
N PRO A 59 -13.98 2.41 -9.94
CA PRO A 59 -14.97 1.34 -9.86
C PRO A 59 -15.50 0.90 -11.25
N PHE A 60 -15.66 1.85 -12.18
CA PHE A 60 -16.02 1.55 -13.57
C PHE A 60 -14.94 0.75 -14.31
N LEU A 61 -13.67 1.09 -14.12
CA LEU A 61 -12.55 0.37 -14.74
C LEU A 61 -12.39 -1.03 -14.13
N ARG A 62 -12.65 -1.21 -12.83
CA ARG A 62 -12.67 -2.53 -12.18
C ARG A 62 -13.80 -3.40 -12.72
N PHE A 63 -14.99 -2.84 -12.89
CA PHE A 63 -16.11 -3.54 -13.52
C PHE A 63 -15.75 -3.98 -14.95
N LEU A 64 -15.17 -3.09 -15.76
CA LEU A 64 -14.69 -3.44 -17.11
C LEU A 64 -13.56 -4.48 -17.11
N LEU A 65 -12.68 -4.48 -16.11
CA LEU A 65 -11.64 -5.50 -15.95
C LEU A 65 -12.20 -6.87 -15.59
N GLN A 66 -13.37 -6.95 -14.96
CA GLN A 66 -14.08 -8.22 -14.79
C GLN A 66 -14.48 -8.82 -16.14
N PHE A 67 -14.66 -8.01 -17.19
CA PHE A 67 -14.90 -8.50 -18.55
C PHE A 67 -13.66 -9.11 -19.20
N ASN A 68 -12.46 -8.92 -18.64
CA ASN A 68 -11.24 -9.60 -19.09
C ASN A 68 -11.06 -11.00 -18.49
N GLN A 69 -12.08 -11.54 -17.82
CA GLN A 69 -12.08 -12.95 -17.43
C GLN A 69 -12.33 -13.82 -18.68
N PRO A 70 -11.40 -14.71 -19.07
CA PRO A 70 -11.56 -15.55 -20.26
C PRO A 70 -12.88 -16.33 -20.29
N LEU A 71 -13.35 -16.74 -19.11
CA LEU A 71 -14.62 -17.45 -18.92
C LEU A 71 -15.83 -16.61 -19.34
N LEU A 72 -15.81 -15.29 -19.12
CA LEU A 72 -16.89 -14.40 -19.52
C LEU A 72 -17.03 -14.32 -21.04
N TYR A 73 -15.91 -14.22 -21.76
CA TYR A 73 -15.92 -14.23 -23.22
C TYR A 73 -16.50 -15.53 -23.78
N ILE A 74 -16.16 -16.67 -23.18
CA ILE A 74 -16.72 -17.98 -23.58
C ILE A 74 -18.24 -17.98 -23.39
N LEU A 75 -18.75 -17.48 -22.28
CA LEU A 75 -20.19 -17.41 -21.98
C LEU A 75 -20.94 -16.44 -22.91
N LEU A 76 -20.36 -15.28 -23.20
CA LEU A 76 -20.92 -14.32 -24.15
C LEU A 76 -21.00 -14.92 -25.56
N ILE A 77 -19.93 -15.57 -26.01
CA ILE A 77 -19.88 -16.26 -27.32
C ILE A 77 -20.89 -17.42 -27.35
N ALA A 78 -20.95 -18.24 -26.31
CA ALA A 78 -21.91 -19.35 -26.22
C ALA A 78 -23.37 -18.86 -26.27
N GLY A 79 -23.68 -17.76 -25.56
CA GLY A 79 -24.99 -17.11 -25.60
C GLY A 79 -25.32 -16.55 -26.99
N ALA A 80 -24.36 -15.89 -27.64
CA ALA A 80 -24.51 -15.36 -29.00
C ALA A 80 -24.76 -16.48 -30.04
N ILE A 81 -24.01 -17.58 -29.96
CA ILE A 81 -24.24 -18.78 -30.79
C ILE A 81 -25.67 -19.28 -30.56
N LYS A 82 -26.11 -19.45 -29.30
CA LYS A 82 -27.46 -19.93 -28.98
C LYS A 82 -28.57 -19.01 -29.49
N ALA A 83 -28.37 -17.68 -29.42
CA ALA A 83 -29.30 -16.70 -29.97
C ALA A 83 -29.38 -16.80 -31.50
N PHE A 84 -28.24 -16.98 -32.18
CA PHE A 84 -28.18 -17.17 -33.63
C PHE A 84 -28.90 -18.45 -34.09
N LEU A 85 -28.87 -19.51 -33.27
CA LEU A 85 -29.67 -20.72 -33.50
C LEU A 85 -31.18 -20.55 -33.19
N GLY A 86 -31.64 -19.34 -32.87
CA GLY A 86 -33.04 -19.04 -32.52
C GLY A 86 -33.45 -19.48 -31.10
N GLN A 87 -32.50 -19.96 -30.29
CA GLN A 87 -32.75 -20.42 -28.92
C GLN A 87 -32.65 -19.25 -27.92
N TRP A 88 -33.53 -18.25 -28.07
CA TRP A 88 -33.53 -17.03 -27.25
C TRP A 88 -33.65 -17.29 -25.74
N VAL A 89 -34.44 -18.30 -25.34
CA VAL A 89 -34.59 -18.69 -23.93
C VAL A 89 -33.25 -19.18 -23.36
N ASN A 90 -32.55 -20.07 -24.08
CA ASN A 90 -31.27 -20.60 -23.63
C ASN A 90 -30.18 -19.53 -23.59
N ALA A 91 -30.14 -18.65 -24.60
CA ALA A 91 -29.22 -17.50 -24.60
C ALA A 91 -29.49 -16.56 -23.41
N GLY A 92 -30.76 -16.26 -23.14
CA GLY A 92 -31.18 -15.43 -22.01
C GLY A 92 -30.77 -16.00 -20.66
N VAL A 93 -30.89 -17.31 -20.44
CA VAL A 93 -30.43 -17.97 -19.21
C VAL A 93 -28.93 -17.85 -19.03
N ILE A 94 -28.15 -18.08 -20.11
CA ILE A 94 -26.68 -17.96 -20.06
C ILE A 94 -26.29 -16.53 -19.68
N TRP A 95 -26.86 -15.52 -20.34
CA TRP A 95 -26.55 -14.11 -20.03
C TRP A 95 -27.02 -13.70 -18.64
N GLY A 96 -28.19 -14.16 -18.19
CA GLY A 96 -28.72 -13.87 -16.86
C GLY A 96 -27.81 -14.40 -15.74
N VAL A 97 -27.45 -15.68 -15.80
CA VAL A 97 -26.53 -16.29 -14.82
C VAL A 97 -25.17 -15.60 -14.85
N THR A 98 -24.67 -15.30 -16.05
CA THR A 98 -23.39 -14.62 -16.24
C THR A 98 -23.38 -13.23 -15.62
N LEU A 99 -24.44 -12.44 -15.82
CA LEU A 99 -24.59 -11.10 -15.25
C LEU A 99 -24.65 -11.15 -13.71
N ILE A 100 -25.41 -12.09 -13.16
CA ILE A 100 -25.49 -12.32 -11.71
C ILE A 100 -24.10 -12.65 -11.15
N ASN A 101 -23.38 -13.58 -11.78
CA ASN A 101 -22.02 -13.95 -11.37
C ASN A 101 -21.04 -12.77 -11.44
N ALA A 102 -21.15 -11.91 -12.46
CA ALA A 102 -20.33 -10.70 -12.57
C ALA A 102 -20.59 -9.71 -11.43
N ILE A 103 -21.87 -9.50 -11.07
CA ILE A 103 -22.27 -8.64 -9.95
C ILE A 103 -21.74 -9.20 -8.63
N ILE A 104 -21.94 -10.50 -8.39
CA ILE A 104 -21.45 -11.18 -7.19
C ILE A 104 -19.93 -11.06 -7.10
N GLY A 105 -19.21 -11.36 -8.19
CA GLY A 105 -17.75 -11.26 -8.25
C GLY A 105 -17.25 -9.85 -7.96
N PHE A 106 -17.89 -8.82 -8.53
CA PHE A 106 -17.54 -7.41 -8.27
C PHE A 106 -17.72 -7.05 -6.79
N VAL A 107 -18.83 -7.46 -6.18
CA VAL A 107 -19.09 -7.20 -4.75
C VAL A 107 -18.11 -7.95 -3.86
N GLN A 108 -17.78 -9.21 -4.19
CA GLN A 108 -16.81 -10.02 -3.43
C GLN A 108 -15.41 -9.40 -3.49
N GLU A 109 -14.96 -8.98 -4.67
CA GLU A 109 -13.66 -8.32 -4.85
C GLU A 109 -13.58 -7.02 -4.05
N SER A 110 -14.62 -6.18 -4.14
CA SER A 110 -14.66 -4.91 -3.40
C SER A 110 -14.63 -5.12 -1.89
N LYS A 111 -15.28 -6.18 -1.38
CA LYS A 111 -15.24 -6.54 0.04
C LYS A 111 -13.87 -7.05 0.45
N ALA A 112 -13.24 -7.89 -0.37
CA ALA A 112 -11.89 -8.41 -0.10
C ALA A 112 -10.87 -7.28 -0.02
N GLU A 113 -10.89 -6.35 -0.98
CA GLU A 113 -9.99 -5.21 -0.98
C GLU A 113 -10.23 -4.29 0.22
N SER A 114 -11.50 -4.06 0.58
CA SER A 114 -11.84 -3.26 1.77
C SER A 114 -11.33 -3.91 3.06
N ALA A 115 -11.42 -5.24 3.17
CA ALA A 115 -10.90 -5.97 4.32
C ALA A 115 -9.38 -5.87 4.43
N ILE A 116 -8.67 -5.99 3.31
CA ILE A 116 -7.21 -5.80 3.24
C ILE A 116 -6.83 -4.37 3.62
N ALA A 117 -7.57 -3.37 3.12
CA ALA A 117 -7.34 -1.98 3.47
C ALA A 117 -7.57 -1.70 4.97
N ALA A 118 -8.62 -2.28 5.55
CA ALA A 118 -8.90 -2.18 6.98
C ALA A 118 -7.78 -2.83 7.83
N LEU A 119 -7.33 -4.02 7.45
CA LEU A 119 -6.17 -4.68 8.07
C LEU A 119 -4.93 -3.79 7.99
N ALA A 120 -4.60 -3.25 6.82
CA ALA A 120 -3.45 -2.37 6.64
C ALA A 120 -3.55 -1.10 7.51
N SER A 121 -4.75 -0.52 7.65
CA SER A 121 -4.98 0.66 8.50
C SER A 121 -4.87 0.34 10.00
N SER A 122 -5.16 -0.89 10.40
CA SER A 122 -5.01 -1.37 11.79
C SER A 122 -3.55 -1.58 12.19
N VAL A 123 -2.60 -1.56 11.25
CA VAL A 123 -1.14 -1.67 11.48
C VAL A 123 -0.50 -0.29 11.63
N LYS A 124 -1.27 0.80 11.79
CA LYS A 124 -0.71 2.07 12.26
C LYS A 124 -0.30 1.93 13.72
N THR A 125 0.91 1.43 13.92
CA THR A 125 1.54 1.33 15.24
C THR A 125 2.13 2.68 15.61
N ASP A 126 2.13 2.97 16.90
CA ASP A 126 2.95 4.05 17.44
C ASP A 126 4.37 3.52 17.71
N ALA A 127 5.36 4.37 17.50
CA ALA A 127 6.76 4.09 17.79
C ALA A 127 7.25 5.00 18.91
N THR A 128 8.01 4.44 19.84
CA THR A 128 8.70 5.21 20.88
C THR A 128 10.05 5.66 20.33
N ILE A 129 10.31 6.96 20.36
CA ILE A 129 11.55 7.54 19.83
C ILE A 129 12.21 8.51 20.81
N ILE A 130 13.46 8.88 20.54
CA ILE A 130 14.11 10.05 21.16
C ILE A 130 14.21 11.17 20.13
N ARG A 131 13.67 12.34 20.47
CA ARG A 131 13.86 13.62 19.77
C ARG A 131 14.00 14.75 20.77
N ASP A 132 14.83 15.74 20.46
CA ASP A 132 15.11 16.88 21.36
C ASP A 132 15.46 16.44 22.81
N SER A 133 16.20 15.33 22.94
CA SER A 133 16.57 14.68 24.21
C SER A 133 15.41 14.16 25.05
N GLN A 134 14.21 14.03 24.46
CA GLN A 134 13.03 13.54 25.13
C GLN A 134 12.52 12.26 24.48
N LYS A 135 12.06 11.33 25.32
CA LYS A 135 11.35 10.14 24.85
C LYS A 135 9.91 10.52 24.55
N MET A 136 9.45 10.23 23.34
CA MET A 136 8.08 10.49 22.93
C MET A 136 7.53 9.37 22.06
N GLN A 137 6.22 9.18 22.11
CA GLN A 137 5.52 8.22 21.27
C GLN A 137 4.90 8.98 20.09
N ILE A 138 5.20 8.55 18.87
CA ILE A 138 4.66 9.15 17.64
C ILE A 138 4.06 8.08 16.74
N PRO A 139 3.10 8.43 15.88
CA PRO A 139 2.63 7.50 14.86
C PRO A 139 3.80 7.06 13.97
N SER A 140 3.89 5.77 13.65
CA SER A 140 4.93 5.20 12.79
C SER A 140 5.03 5.90 11.43
N THR A 141 3.93 6.47 10.93
CA THR A 141 3.88 7.26 9.69
C THR A 141 4.68 8.55 9.74
N GLU A 142 5.03 9.03 10.93
CA GLU A 142 5.79 10.27 11.14
C GLU A 142 7.28 10.05 11.38
N LEU A 143 7.73 8.80 11.33
CA LEU A 143 9.14 8.44 11.40
C LEU A 143 9.88 8.94 10.14
N VAL A 144 11.12 9.36 10.33
CA VAL A 144 12.02 9.82 9.27
C VAL A 144 13.40 9.14 9.40
N PRO A 145 14.16 9.04 8.30
CA PRO A 145 15.51 8.50 8.36
C PRO A 145 16.42 9.25 9.36
N GLY A 146 16.99 8.51 10.30
CA GLY A 146 17.83 9.02 11.39
C GLY A 146 17.12 9.15 12.73
N ASP A 147 15.82 8.88 12.83
CA ASP A 147 15.17 8.74 14.13
C ASP A 147 15.76 7.56 14.91
N ILE A 148 15.90 7.76 16.23
CA ILE A 148 16.30 6.71 17.16
C ILE A 148 15.04 6.12 17.76
N VAL A 149 14.75 4.87 17.40
CA VAL A 149 13.58 4.13 17.84
C VAL A 149 13.97 3.22 19.02
N LEU A 150 13.18 3.27 20.08
CA LEU A 150 13.29 2.39 21.23
C LEU A 150 12.29 1.26 21.05
N LEU A 151 12.81 0.05 20.92
CA LEU A 151 12.01 -1.15 20.78
C LEU A 151 11.90 -1.85 22.13
N THR A 152 10.69 -2.22 22.51
CA THR A 152 10.40 -3.07 23.67
C THR A 152 9.92 -4.44 23.19
N SER A 153 10.07 -5.46 24.01
CA SER A 153 9.52 -6.78 23.71
C SER A 153 8.00 -6.71 23.54
N GLY A 154 7.52 -6.97 22.33
CA GLY A 154 6.10 -6.94 21.99
C GLY A 154 5.68 -5.78 21.07
N ASP A 155 6.60 -4.87 20.74
CA ASP A 155 6.42 -3.82 19.71
C ASP A 155 6.63 -4.34 18.27
#